data_AF-A0A936LSP3-F1
#
_entry.id   AF-A0A936LSP3-F1
#
_cell.length_a   1.000
_cell.length_b   1.000
_cell.length_c   1.000
_cell.angle_alpha   90.00
_cell.angle_beta   90.00
_cell.angle_gamma   90.00
#
_symmetry.space_group_name_H-M   'P 1'
#
loop_
_entity.id
_entity.type
_entity.pdbx_description
1 polymer ?
#
loop_
_entity_poly.entity_id
_entity_poly.type
_entity_poly.pdbx_seq_one_letter_code
_entity_poly.pdbx_strand_id
1 'polypeptide(L)'
;MDLSQAEAVADLIASETEASHRLAINQLKGGIRNEITELRSQLVQFQSLIELELDFSEEDVEFADRLVFKKLLNQVNKRIQELLDSFQLGNAIRTGILTVIAGKPNADAINARHMKSLVQAQYALQDAERLLVTKWRYRSVGTVNPSNEL
;
A
#
# COMPACT_ATOMS: atom_id res chain seq x y z
N MET A 1 -13.75 -4.72 12.59
CA MET A 1 -13.35 -3.78 11.54
C MET A 1 -12.67 -2.61 12.24
N ASP A 2 -11.39 -2.36 11.95
CA ASP A 2 -10.67 -1.23 12.54
C ASP A 2 -10.73 0.02 11.64
N LEU A 3 -10.16 1.14 12.13
CA LEU A 3 -10.15 2.41 11.41
C LEU A 3 -9.42 2.31 10.05
N SER A 4 -8.27 1.64 10.01
CA SER A 4 -7.47 1.49 8.79
C SER A 4 -8.19 0.68 7.71
N GLN A 5 -8.98 -0.32 8.11
CA GLN A 5 -9.81 -1.10 7.20
C GLN A 5 -11.03 -0.31 6.71
N ALA A 6 -11.62 0.53 7.56
CA ALA A 6 -12.72 1.41 7.16
C ALA A 6 -12.28 2.46 6.14
N GLU A 7 -11.12 3.08 6.36
CA GLU A 7 -10.50 3.99 5.39
C GLU A 7 -10.21 3.29 4.06
N ALA A 8 -9.71 2.06 4.12
CA ALA A 8 -9.42 1.28 2.92
C ALA A 8 -10.66 0.95 2.07
N VAL A 9 -11.87 0.89 2.66
CA VAL A 9 -13.12 0.77 1.89
C VAL A 9 -13.37 2.05 1.09
N ALA A 10 -13.20 3.22 1.71
CA ALA A 10 -13.38 4.50 1.04
C ALA A 10 -12.32 4.70 -0.07
N ASP A 11 -11.06 4.38 0.22
CA ASP A 11 -9.96 4.43 -0.74
C ASP A 11 -10.17 3.47 -1.91
N LEU A 12 -10.76 2.29 -1.67
CA LEU A 12 -11.09 1.34 -2.74
C LEU A 12 -12.15 1.91 -3.68
N ILE A 13 -13.22 2.49 -3.12
CA ILE A 13 -14.31 3.09 -3.90
C ILE A 13 -13.81 4.29 -4.71
N ALA A 14 -12.90 5.09 -4.14
CA ALA A 14 -12.35 6.29 -4.77
C ALA A 14 -11.14 6.03 -5.70
N SER A 15 -10.69 4.78 -5.84
CA SER A 15 -9.47 4.48 -6.59
C SER A 15 -9.63 4.70 -8.11
N GLU A 16 -8.81 5.59 -8.68
CA GLU A 16 -8.81 5.92 -10.11
C GLU A 16 -7.72 5.18 -10.90
N THR A 17 -6.74 4.59 -10.21
CA THR A 17 -5.64 3.84 -10.82
C THR A 17 -5.55 2.42 -10.27
N GLU A 18 -5.07 1.47 -11.07
CA GLU A 18 -4.88 0.08 -10.64
C GLU A 18 -3.94 -0.02 -9.42
N ALA A 19 -2.92 0.84 -9.37
CA ALA A 19 -2.00 0.91 -8.23
C ALA A 19 -2.71 1.33 -6.93
N SER A 20 -3.54 2.38 -6.97
CA SER A 20 -4.34 2.83 -5.82
C SER A 20 -5.37 1.77 -5.39
N HIS A 21 -6.01 1.10 -6.35
CA HIS A 21 -6.97 0.04 -6.09
C HIS A 21 -6.30 -1.18 -5.40
N ARG A 22 -5.10 -1.56 -5.85
CA ARG A 22 -4.33 -2.65 -5.23
C ARG A 22 -3.87 -2.28 -3.81
N LEU A 23 -3.48 -1.03 -3.60
CA LEU A 23 -3.09 -0.52 -2.28
C LEU A 23 -4.25 -0.60 -1.29
N ALA A 24 -5.44 -0.13 -1.68
CA ALA A 24 -6.65 -0.21 -0.86
C ALA A 24 -7.04 -1.67 -0.52
N ILE A 25 -6.94 -2.60 -1.48
CA ILE A 25 -7.17 -4.04 -1.21
C ILE A 25 -6.19 -4.59 -0.18
N ASN A 26 -4.91 -4.26 -0.27
CA ASN A 26 -3.90 -4.73 0.68
C ASN A 26 -4.17 -4.21 2.10
N GLN A 27 -4.67 -2.98 2.22
CA GLN A 27 -5.03 -2.40 3.50
C GLN A 27 -6.32 -2.99 4.07
N LEU A 28 -7.32 -3.27 3.23
CA LEU A 28 -8.54 -4.01 3.62
C LEU A 28 -8.21 -5.39 4.20
N LYS A 29 -7.25 -6.10 3.58
CA LYS A 29 -6.74 -7.39 4.09
C LYS A 29 -5.97 -7.29 5.40
N GLY A 30 -5.73 -6.07 5.88
CA GLY A 30 -5.09 -5.80 7.17
C GLY A 30 -3.57 -5.85 7.11
N GLY A 31 -2.93 -5.60 5.96
CA GLY A 31 -1.47 -5.65 5.83
C GLY A 31 -0.74 -4.83 6.89
N ILE A 32 -1.00 -3.51 6.95
CA ILE A 32 -0.38 -2.60 7.93
C ILE A 32 -0.81 -2.94 9.37
N ARG A 33 -2.09 -3.26 9.56
CA ARG A 33 -2.62 -3.64 10.87
C ARG A 33 -1.89 -4.84 11.46
N ASN A 34 -1.65 -5.87 10.65
CA ASN A 34 -1.00 -7.10 11.10
C ASN A 34 0.45 -6.81 11.54
N GLU A 35 1.19 -6.01 10.77
CA GLU A 35 2.54 -5.56 11.12
C GLU A 35 2.58 -4.80 12.45
N ILE A 36 1.67 -3.82 12.64
CA ILE A 36 1.58 -3.07 13.90
C ILE A 36 1.21 -3.99 15.07
N THR A 37 0.30 -4.94 14.85
CA THR A 37 -0.14 -5.89 15.87
C THR A 37 1.00 -6.80 16.31
N GLU A 38 1.82 -7.26 15.35
CA GLU A 38 2.99 -8.09 15.64
C GLU A 38 4.03 -7.32 16.46
N LEU A 39 4.39 -6.10 16.05
CA LEU A 39 5.31 -5.25 16.80
C LEU A 39 4.81 -4.95 18.22
N ARG A 40 3.52 -4.65 18.36
CA ARG A 40 2.90 -4.46 19.68
C ARG A 40 3.01 -5.73 20.52
N SER A 41 2.74 -6.90 19.96
CA SER A 41 2.81 -8.16 20.70
C SER A 41 4.22 -8.41 21.24
N GLN A 42 5.25 -8.15 20.43
CA GLN A 42 6.65 -8.28 20.85
C GLN A 42 6.98 -7.36 22.02
N LEU A 43 6.51 -6.10 21.98
CA LEU A 43 6.74 -5.13 23.05
C LEU A 43 5.99 -5.49 24.33
N VAL A 44 4.75 -5.98 24.23
CA VAL A 44 3.96 -6.42 25.41
C VAL A 44 4.61 -7.62 26.07
N GLN A 45 5.00 -8.64 25.29
CA GLN A 45 5.71 -9.81 25.81
C GLN A 45 7.00 -9.40 26.52
N PHE A 46 7.72 -8.44 25.94
CA PHE A 46 8.94 -7.93 26.54
C PHE A 46 8.69 -7.11 27.82
N GLN A 47 7.65 -6.29 27.87
CA GLN A 47 7.26 -5.55 29.07
C GLN A 47 7.02 -6.50 30.25
N SER A 48 6.32 -7.62 30.03
CA SER A 48 6.09 -8.62 31.07
C SER A 48 7.37 -9.25 31.61
N LEU A 49 8.41 -9.39 30.78
CA LEU A 49 9.72 -9.90 31.21
C LEU A 49 10.46 -8.88 32.09
N ILE A 50 10.40 -7.59 31.78
CA ILE A 50 10.97 -6.54 32.63
C ILE A 50 10.23 -6.47 33.97
N GLU A 51 8.90 -6.57 33.95
CA GLU A 51 8.07 -6.48 35.17
C GLU A 51 8.41 -7.62 36.14
N LEU A 52 8.55 -8.85 35.64
CA LEU A 52 9.09 -9.98 36.40
C LEU A 52 10.48 -9.68 36.97
N GLU A 53 11.40 -9.13 36.18
CA GLU A 53 12.75 -8.81 36.66
C GLU A 53 12.74 -7.76 37.78
N LEU A 54 11.93 -6.71 37.68
CA LEU A 54 11.81 -5.68 38.70
C LEU A 54 11.24 -6.24 40.00
N ASP A 55 10.26 -7.14 39.93
CA ASP A 55 9.64 -7.81 41.07
C ASP A 55 10.59 -8.77 41.81
N PHE A 56 11.64 -9.29 41.14
CA PHE A 56 12.62 -10.24 41.71
C PHE A 56 14.05 -9.69 41.81
N SER A 57 14.22 -8.37 41.73
CA SER A 57 15.55 -7.72 41.71
C SER A 57 16.42 -7.91 42.98
N GLU A 58 15.88 -8.48 44.06
CA GLU A 58 16.62 -8.89 45.27
C GLU A 58 17.09 -10.36 45.24
N GLU A 59 16.56 -11.19 44.35
CA GLU A 59 17.03 -12.55 44.13
C GLU A 59 18.14 -12.53 43.07
N ASP A 60 19.23 -13.27 43.29
CA ASP A 60 20.43 -13.34 42.46
C ASP A 60 20.16 -14.12 41.13
N VAL A 61 19.13 -13.69 40.39
CA VAL A 61 18.64 -14.34 39.17
C VAL A 61 19.31 -13.70 37.96
N GLU A 62 20.04 -14.51 37.19
CA GLU A 62 20.72 -14.04 35.98
C GLU A 62 19.71 -13.48 34.96
N PHE A 63 19.92 -12.19 34.65
CA PHE A 63 19.19 -11.31 33.75
C PHE A 63 18.69 -11.94 32.44
N ALA A 64 17.53 -11.48 31.95
CA ALA A 64 17.20 -11.55 30.53
C ALA A 64 18.18 -10.65 29.74
N ASP A 65 19.20 -11.25 29.11
CA ASP A 65 20.32 -10.57 28.45
C ASP A 65 19.96 -9.21 27.82
N ARG A 66 20.44 -8.10 28.41
CA ARG A 66 20.21 -6.72 27.93
C ARG A 66 20.60 -6.53 26.47
N LEU A 67 21.49 -7.36 25.93
CA LEU A 67 21.82 -7.37 24.50
C LEU A 67 20.64 -7.82 23.65
N VAL A 68 19.87 -8.82 24.10
CA VAL A 68 18.65 -9.27 23.44
C VAL A 68 17.60 -8.16 23.44
N PHE A 69 17.45 -7.43 24.55
CA PHE A 69 16.56 -6.27 24.61
C PHE A 69 16.93 -5.19 23.59
N LYS A 70 18.20 -4.77 23.59
CA LYS A 70 18.69 -3.76 22.63
C LYS A 70 18.50 -4.22 21.19
N LYS A 71 18.71 -5.51 20.91
CA LYS A 71 18.46 -6.08 19.57
C LYS A 71 16.99 -6.00 19.19
N LEU A 72 16.06 -6.39 20.07
CA LEU A 72 14.63 -6.32 19.81
C LEU A 72 14.17 -4.88 19.55
N LEU A 73 14.55 -3.93 20.40
CA LEU A 73 14.22 -2.52 20.20
C LEU A 73 14.75 -1.98 18.87
N ASN A 74 15.98 -2.34 18.50
CA ASN A 74 16.55 -1.95 17.22
C ASN A 74 15.78 -2.55 16.04
N GLN A 75 15.33 -3.80 16.14
CA GLN A 75 14.51 -4.45 15.12
C GLN A 75 13.13 -3.79 14.99
N VAL A 76 12.45 -3.54 16.11
CA VAL A 76 11.16 -2.84 16.13
C VAL A 76 11.28 -1.44 15.54
N ASN A 77 12.29 -0.67 15.98
CA ASN A 77 12.51 0.68 15.48
C ASN A 77 12.81 0.68 13.97
N LYS A 78 13.65 -0.25 13.50
CA LYS A 78 13.92 -0.41 12.07
C LYS A 78 12.63 -0.72 11.29
N ARG A 79 11.79 -1.62 11.79
CA ARG A 79 10.53 -1.98 11.13
C ARG A 79 9.57 -0.80 11.06
N ILE A 80 9.48 0.00 12.13
CA ILE A 80 8.67 1.23 12.15
C ILE A 80 9.19 2.22 11.09
N GLN A 81 10.50 2.41 10.97
CA GLN A 81 11.06 3.29 9.93
C GLN A 81 10.73 2.80 8.53
N GLU A 82 10.84 1.50 8.24
CA GLU A 82 10.46 0.94 6.95
C GLU A 82 8.97 1.18 6.62
N LEU A 83 8.09 1.04 7.61
CA LEU A 83 6.67 1.33 7.45
C LEU A 83 6.43 2.83 7.16
N LEU A 84 7.12 3.73 7.86
CA LEU A 84 7.04 5.18 7.62
C LEU A 84 7.54 5.56 6.23
N ASP A 85 8.66 5.00 5.78
CA ASP A 85 9.20 5.26 4.45
C ASP A 85 8.23 4.78 3.35
N SER A 86 7.62 3.61 3.55
CA SER A 86 6.61 3.07 2.62
C SER A 86 5.36 3.96 2.53
N PHE A 87 5.05 4.70 3.60
CA PHE A 87 3.88 5.59 3.63
C PHE A 87 4.03 6.74 2.64
N GLN A 88 5.23 7.28 2.42
CA GLN A 88 5.43 8.37 1.46
C GLN A 88 5.06 7.95 0.04
N LEU A 89 5.57 6.79 -0.39
CA LEU A 89 5.25 6.22 -1.69
C LEU A 89 3.77 5.82 -1.77
N GLY A 90 3.24 5.19 -0.72
CA GLY A 90 1.83 4.81 -0.64
C GLY A 90 0.90 6.00 -0.73
N ASN A 91 1.24 7.11 -0.09
CA ASN A 91 0.47 8.35 -0.15
C ASN A 91 0.52 8.97 -1.55
N ALA A 92 1.69 9.00 -2.21
CA ALA A 92 1.79 9.47 -3.59
C ALA A 92 0.96 8.63 -4.58
N ILE A 93 0.89 7.31 -4.37
CA ILE A 93 0.01 6.42 -5.15
C ILE A 93 -1.46 6.67 -4.85
N ARG A 94 -1.81 6.93 -3.58
CA ARG A 94 -3.18 7.18 -3.14
C ARG A 94 -3.73 8.54 -3.59
N THR A 95 -2.98 9.62 -3.40
CA THR A 95 -3.44 10.99 -3.67
C THR A 95 -3.03 11.51 -5.05
N GLY A 96 -2.14 10.81 -5.74
CA GLY A 96 -1.47 11.32 -6.93
C GLY A 96 -0.40 12.36 -6.61
N ILE A 97 0.34 12.76 -7.65
CA ILE A 97 1.40 13.78 -7.55
C ILE A 97 0.86 15.09 -8.13
N LEU A 98 0.70 16.10 -7.28
CA LEU A 98 0.35 17.45 -7.73
C LEU A 98 1.51 18.02 -8.54
N THR A 99 1.29 18.19 -9.84
CA THR A 99 2.30 18.73 -10.75
C THR A 99 1.91 20.15 -11.17
N VAL A 100 2.75 21.13 -10.82
CA VAL A 100 2.56 22.53 -11.23
C VAL A 100 3.24 22.77 -12.57
N ILE A 101 2.48 23.24 -13.57
CA ILE A 101 3.03 23.68 -14.86
C ILE A 101 3.14 25.20 -14.84
N ALA A 102 4.33 25.74 -14.60
CA ALA A 102 4.60 27.17 -14.60
C ALA A 102 5.10 27.65 -15.98
N GLY A 103 4.73 28.86 -16.40
CA GLY A 103 5.20 29.47 -17.65
C GLY A 103 4.99 30.99 -17.70
N LYS A 104 5.66 31.67 -18.65
CA LYS A 104 5.50 33.11 -18.92
C LYS A 104 4.10 33.42 -19.50
N PRO A 105 3.60 34.67 -19.56
CA PRO A 105 2.20 35.00 -19.87
C PRO A 105 1.58 34.41 -21.15
N ASN A 106 2.37 34.05 -22.16
CA ASN A 106 1.88 33.37 -23.37
C ASN A 106 2.01 31.84 -23.32
N ALA A 107 2.70 31.32 -22.31
CA ALA A 107 2.85 29.91 -22.03
C ALA A 107 1.55 29.32 -21.50
N ASP A 108 0.64 30.10 -20.92
CA ASP A 108 -0.62 29.58 -20.38
C ASP A 108 -1.47 28.89 -21.44
N ALA A 109 -1.52 29.46 -22.65
CA ALA A 109 -2.19 28.84 -23.81
C ALA A 109 -1.45 27.58 -24.31
N ILE A 110 -0.11 27.58 -24.28
CA ILE A 110 0.72 26.44 -24.69
C ILE A 110 0.62 25.30 -23.66
N ASN A 111 0.69 25.64 -22.38
CA ASN A 111 0.55 24.75 -21.23
C ASN A 111 -0.85 24.13 -21.18
N ALA A 112 -1.90 24.92 -21.42
CA ALA A 112 -3.27 24.41 -21.53
C ALA A 112 -3.43 23.46 -22.72
N ARG A 113 -2.81 23.76 -23.87
CA ARG A 113 -2.82 22.88 -25.05
C ARG A 113 -2.06 21.58 -24.80
N HIS A 114 -0.88 21.66 -24.18
CA HIS A 114 -0.07 20.51 -23.81
C HIS A 114 -0.79 19.64 -22.77
N MET A 115 -1.40 20.24 -21.74
CA MET A 115 -2.22 19.53 -20.76
C MET A 115 -3.37 18.79 -21.45
N LYS A 116 -4.09 19.48 -22.34
CA LYS A 116 -5.21 18.88 -23.08
C LYS A 116 -4.73 17.71 -23.96
N SER A 117 -3.55 17.81 -24.57
CA SER A 117 -2.97 16.71 -25.34
C SER A 117 -2.48 15.53 -24.48
N LEU A 118 -1.89 15.79 -23.32
CA LEU A 118 -1.44 14.73 -22.40
C LEU A 118 -2.64 13.96 -21.83
N VAL A 119 -3.67 14.68 -21.41
CA VAL A 119 -4.93 14.09 -20.94
C VAL A 119 -5.60 13.27 -22.04
N GLN A 120 -5.68 13.80 -23.27
CA GLN A 120 -6.22 13.06 -24.42
C GLN A 120 -5.42 11.80 -24.75
N ALA A 121 -4.08 11.87 -24.71
CA ALA A 121 -3.21 10.71 -24.95
C ALA A 121 -3.42 9.64 -23.87
N GLN A 122 -3.60 10.04 -22.61
CA GLN A 122 -3.88 9.13 -21.51
C GLN A 122 -5.24 8.42 -21.66
N TYR A 123 -6.30 9.15 -22.06
CA TYR A 123 -7.59 8.54 -22.36
C TYR A 123 -7.53 7.57 -23.54
N ALA A 124 -6.82 7.94 -24.61
CA ALA A 124 -6.65 7.07 -25.77
C ALA A 124 -5.93 5.76 -25.41
N LEU A 125 -4.95 5.81 -24.50
CA LEU A 125 -4.26 4.62 -24.00
C LEU A 125 -5.19 3.74 -23.15
N GLN A 126 -5.96 4.33 -22.21
CA GLN A 126 -6.93 3.58 -21.41
C GLN A 126 -8.01 2.90 -22.27
N ASP A 127 -8.55 3.60 -23.27
CA ASP A 127 -9.54 3.03 -24.17
C ASP A 127 -8.94 1.90 -25.04
N ALA A 128 -7.70 2.07 -25.50
CA ALA A 128 -7.00 1.02 -26.23
C ALA A 128 -6.78 -0.25 -25.36
N GLU A 129 -6.38 -0.10 -24.10
CA GLU A 129 -6.27 -1.22 -23.16
C GLU A 129 -7.61 -1.92 -22.93
N ARG A 130 -8.69 -1.14 -22.75
CA ARG A 130 -10.05 -1.67 -22.55
C ARG A 130 -10.52 -2.48 -23.76
N LEU A 131 -10.24 -1.99 -24.97
CA LEU A 131 -10.53 -2.69 -26.22
C LEU A 131 -9.72 -3.98 -26.37
N LEU A 132 -8.43 -3.97 -26.00
CA LEU A 132 -7.58 -5.14 -26.05
C LEU A 132 -8.06 -6.23 -25.09
N VAL A 133 -8.39 -5.88 -23.85
CA VAL A 133 -8.95 -6.83 -22.86
C VAL A 133 -10.28 -7.41 -23.36
N THR A 134 -11.16 -6.59 -23.92
CA THR A 134 -12.46 -7.05 -24.47
C THR A 134 -12.26 -8.00 -25.65
N LYS A 135 -11.33 -7.67 -26.56
CA LYS A 135 -11.02 -8.50 -27.73
C LYS A 135 -10.35 -9.82 -27.35
N TRP A 136 -9.51 -9.82 -26.31
CA TRP A 136 -8.91 -11.04 -25.76
C TRP A 136 -9.97 -11.93 -25.10
N ARG A 137 -10.90 -11.33 -24.33
CA ARG A 137 -12.01 -12.03 -23.69
C ARG A 137 -12.99 -12.67 -24.70
N TYR A 138 -13.22 -12.02 -25.84
CA TYR A 138 -14.00 -12.61 -26.94
C TYR A 138 -13.27 -13.77 -27.63
N ARG A 139 -11.95 -13.64 -27.80
CA ARG A 139 -11.12 -14.68 -28.43
C ARG A 139 -10.95 -15.92 -27.55
N SER A 140 -10.97 -15.78 -26.22
CA SER A 140 -10.90 -16.91 -25.29
C SER A 140 -12.20 -17.70 -25.13
N VAL A 141 -13.35 -17.18 -25.60
CA VAL A 141 -14.66 -17.86 -25.51
C VAL A 141 -15.03 -18.56 -26.84
N GLY A 142 -14.29 -18.30 -27.92
CA GLY A 142 -14.54 -18.84 -29.26
C GLY A 142 -13.72 -20.09 -29.62
N THR A 143 -13.85 -21.18 -28.86
CA THR A 143 -13.52 -22.54 -29.34
C THR A 143 -14.53 -23.56 -28.78
N VAL A 144 -15.78 -23.48 -29.22
CA VAL A 144 -16.65 -24.68 -29.23
C VAL A 144 -16.70 -25.14 -30.69
N ASN A 145 -16.05 -26.27 -30.95
CA ASN A 145 -16.01 -26.95 -32.23
C ASN A 145 -17.37 -27.67 -32.43
N PRO A 146 -18.17 -27.35 -33.46
CA PRO A 146 -19.47 -28.00 -33.67
C PRO A 146 -19.38 -29.38 -34.35
N SER A 147 -18.21 -30.02 -34.37
CA SER A 147 -17.97 -31.24 -35.16
C SER A 147 -18.22 -32.57 -34.42
N ASN A 148 -19.01 -32.61 -33.34
CA ASN A 148 -19.34 -33.85 -32.61
C ASN A 148 -20.85 -34.00 -32.41
N GLU A 149 -21.62 -33.94 -33.50
CA GLU A 149 -22.95 -34.57 -33.61
C GLU A 149 -23.06 -35.14 -35.01
N LEU A 150 -22.69 -36.41 -35.18
CA LEU A 150 -23.24 -37.41 -36.11
C LEU A 150 -22.73 -38.79 -35.70
#